data_AF-A0A9E3E4H4-F1
#
_entry.id   AF-A0A9E3E4H4-F1
#
_cell.length_a   1.000
_cell.length_b   1.000
_cell.length_c   1.000
_cell.angle_alpha   90.00
_cell.angle_beta   90.00
_cell.angle_gamma   90.00
#
_symmetry.space_group_name_H-M   'P 1'
#
loop_
_entity.id
_entity.type
_entity.pdbx_description
1 polymer ?
#
loop_
_entity_poly.entity_id
_entity_poly.type
_entity_poly.pdbx_seq_one_letter_code
_entity_poly.pdbx_strand_id
1 'polypeptide(L)'
;MAISDVPAFAHLTDADIESLAVELDAIRRDIEDSRGERDRRHIRRTIAAQRTLEVAGRVILAASSKRSGWWAGAATLGLAKIIENM
;
A
#
# COMPACT_ATOMS: atom_id res chain seq x y z
N MET A 1 -24.60 15.50 7.82
CA MET A 1 -24.07 15.84 9.17
C MET A 1 -24.08 14.54 9.96
N ALA A 2 -22.97 14.09 10.54
CA ALA A 2 -22.85 12.76 11.16
C ALA A 2 -23.64 12.58 12.47
N ILE A 3 -24.49 13.55 12.83
CA ILE A 3 -25.23 13.60 14.09
C ILE A 3 -26.69 13.95 13.78
N SER A 4 -27.38 13.06 13.06
CA SER A 4 -28.82 13.22 12.77
C SER A 4 -29.71 12.40 13.70
N ASP A 5 -29.15 11.38 14.38
CA ASP A 5 -29.91 10.36 15.13
C ASP A 5 -29.68 10.42 16.65
N VAL A 6 -29.62 11.62 17.22
CA VAL A 6 -29.50 11.84 18.68
C VAL A 6 -30.54 11.09 19.52
N PRO A 7 -31.82 10.93 19.10
CA PRO A 7 -32.81 10.17 19.88
C PRO A 7 -32.43 8.70 20.08
N ALA A 8 -31.68 8.11 19.13
CA ALA A 8 -31.25 6.72 19.20
C ALA A 8 -30.19 6.50 20.29
N PHE A 9 -29.47 7.55 20.73
CA PHE A 9 -28.43 7.46 21.76
C PHE A 9 -28.87 7.98 23.13
N ALA A 10 -30.07 8.56 23.23
CA ALA A 10 -30.59 9.17 24.45
C ALA A 10 -30.86 8.16 25.60
N HIS A 11 -30.79 6.87 25.33
CA HIS A 11 -30.98 5.79 26.31
C HIS A 11 -29.67 5.26 26.90
N LEU A 12 -28.51 5.70 26.40
CA LEU A 12 -27.21 5.27 26.89
C LEU A 12 -26.89 5.98 28.20
N THR A 13 -26.43 5.22 29.19
CA THR A 13 -25.87 5.78 30.42
C THR A 13 -24.43 6.23 30.20
N ASP A 14 -23.89 7.05 31.10
CA ASP A 14 -22.48 7.48 31.04
C ASP A 14 -21.52 6.28 31.02
N ALA A 15 -21.88 5.19 31.72
CA ALA A 15 -21.11 3.95 31.73
C ALA A 15 -21.15 3.23 30.37
N ASP A 16 -22.31 3.23 29.70
CA ASP A 16 -22.45 2.64 28.35
C ASP A 16 -21.63 3.45 27.33
N ILE A 17 -21.62 4.77 27.47
CA ILE A 17 -20.83 5.68 26.63
C ILE A 17 -19.33 5.41 26.81
N GLU A 18 -18.86 5.27 28.06
CA GLU A 18 -17.45 4.98 28.34
C GLU A 18 -17.05 3.60 27.80
N SER A 19 -17.88 2.57 28.00
CA SER A 19 -17.64 1.24 27.45
C SER A 19 -17.54 1.27 25.92
N LEU A 20 -18.48 1.98 25.28
CA LEU A 20 -18.48 2.14 23.83
C LEU A 20 -17.24 2.90 23.34
N ALA A 21 -16.80 3.93 24.07
CA ALA A 21 -15.59 4.67 23.74
C ALA A 21 -14.35 3.77 23.78
N VAL A 22 -14.22 2.92 24.80
CA VAL A 22 -13.12 1.95 24.92
C VAL A 22 -13.13 0.95 23.76
N GLU A 23 -14.30 0.42 23.40
CA GLU A 23 -14.45 -0.53 22.29
C GLU A 23 -14.10 0.10 20.93
N LEU A 24 -14.58 1.31 20.67
CA LEU A 24 -14.27 2.03 19.44
C LEU A 24 -12.78 2.40 19.34
N ASP A 25 -12.15 2.79 20.44
CA ASP A 25 -10.72 3.05 20.50
C ASP A 25 -9.89 1.77 20.26
N ALA A 26 -10.35 0.61 20.74
CA ALA A 26 -9.72 -0.66 20.45
C ALA A 26 -9.78 -1.00 18.95
N ILE A 27 -10.94 -0.81 18.31
CA ILE A 27 -11.11 -1.00 16.87
C ILE A 27 -10.21 -0.03 16.09
N ARG A 28 -10.14 1.25 16.50
CA ARG A 28 -9.28 2.25 15.86
C ARG A 28 -7.82 1.81 15.87
N ARG A 29 -7.31 1.39 17.03
CA ARG A 29 -5.92 0.93 17.19
C ARG A 29 -5.63 -0.29 16.33
N ASP A 30 -6.51 -1.29 16.31
CA ASP A 30 -6.34 -2.48 15.47
C ASP A 30 -6.27 -2.11 13.97
N ILE A 31 -7.14 -1.21 13.51
CA ILE A 31 -7.11 -0.71 12.13
C ILE A 31 -5.81 0.06 11.87
N GLU A 32 -5.40 0.97 12.75
CA GLU A 32 -4.18 1.77 12.63
C GLU A 32 -2.93 0.88 12.57
N ASP A 33 -2.83 -0.11 13.46
CA ASP A 33 -1.74 -1.08 13.50
C ASP A 33 -1.70 -1.94 12.23
N SER A 34 -2.88 -2.32 11.71
CA SER A 34 -2.97 -3.12 10.48
C SER A 34 -2.55 -2.35 9.21
N ARG A 35 -2.68 -1.02 9.20
CA ARG A 35 -2.39 -0.14 8.05
C ARG A 35 -0.89 0.15 7.86
N GLY A 36 -0.07 -0.02 8.89
CA GLY A 36 1.37 0.24 8.77
C GLY A 36 2.15 -0.92 8.14
N GLU A 37 1.98 -2.12 8.67
CA GLU A 37 2.89 -3.23 8.38
C GLU A 37 2.67 -3.85 6.99
N ARG A 38 1.40 -4.05 6.61
CA ARG A 38 1.06 -4.66 5.32
C ARG A 38 1.45 -3.74 4.16
N ASP A 39 1.18 -2.45 4.28
CA ASP A 39 1.48 -1.44 3.27
C ASP A 39 2.98 -1.21 3.15
N ARG A 40 3.69 -1.12 4.28
CA ARG A 40 5.17 -1.00 4.29
C ARG A 40 5.82 -2.19 3.60
N ARG A 41 5.32 -3.40 3.84
CA ARG A 41 5.82 -4.62 3.19
C ARG A 41 5.53 -4.64 1.70
N HIS A 42 4.33 -4.21 1.30
CA HIS A 42 3.97 -4.05 -0.11
C HIS A 42 4.91 -3.04 -0.80
N ILE A 43 5.04 -1.82 -0.27
CA ILE A 43 5.89 -0.75 -0.82
C ILE A 43 7.34 -1.22 -0.94
N ARG A 44 7.90 -1.84 0.10
CA ARG A 44 9.28 -2.36 0.06
C ARG A 44 9.48 -3.42 -1.03
N ARG A 45 8.51 -4.32 -1.22
CA ARG A 45 8.54 -5.32 -2.29
C ARG A 45 8.43 -4.68 -3.66
N THR A 46 7.54 -3.70 -3.83
CA THR A 46 7.38 -2.96 -5.09
C THR A 46 8.66 -2.21 -5.46
N ILE A 47 9.30 -1.52 -4.51
CA ILE A 47 10.60 -0.87 -4.71
C ILE A 47 11.68 -1.89 -5.08
N ALA A 48 11.75 -3.03 -4.38
CA ALA A 48 12.73 -4.06 -4.70
C ALA A 48 12.51 -4.64 -6.11
N ALA A 49 11.27 -4.89 -6.52
CA ALA A 49 10.93 -5.35 -7.86
C ALA A 49 11.29 -4.32 -8.92
N GLN A 50 10.95 -3.04 -8.71
CA GLN A 50 11.30 -1.94 -9.61
C GLN A 50 12.82 -1.84 -9.83
N ARG A 51 13.60 -1.80 -8.75
CA ARG A 51 15.08 -1.73 -8.84
C ARG A 51 15.67 -2.96 -9.53
N THR A 52 15.11 -4.14 -9.26
CA THR A 52 15.56 -5.37 -9.92
C THR A 52 15.30 -5.33 -11.41
N LEU A 53 14.10 -4.91 -11.84
CA LEU A 53 13.75 -4.74 -13.25
C LEU A 53 14.62 -3.69 -13.93
N GLU A 54 14.90 -2.57 -13.25
CA GLU A 54 15.74 -1.51 -13.78
C GLU A 54 17.17 -2.02 -14.05
N VAL A 55 17.80 -2.68 -13.08
CA VAL A 55 19.13 -3.25 -13.23
C VAL A 55 19.13 -4.36 -14.29
N ALA A 56 18.16 -5.27 -14.25
CA ALA A 56 18.06 -6.36 -15.22
C ALA A 56 17.88 -5.83 -16.65
N GLY A 57 17.01 -4.84 -16.86
CA GLY A 57 16.79 -4.22 -18.17
C GLY A 57 18.07 -3.60 -18.72
N ARG A 58 18.83 -2.86 -17.88
CA ARG A 58 20.14 -2.30 -18.27
C ARG A 58 21.15 -3.38 -18.61
N VAL A 59 21.23 -4.46 -17.83
CA VAL A 59 22.14 -5.59 -18.10
C VAL A 59 21.78 -6.28 -19.40
N ILE A 60 20.50 -6.52 -19.67
CA ILE A 60 20.03 -7.12 -20.93
C ILE A 60 20.44 -6.25 -22.12
N LEU A 61 20.26 -4.93 -22.04
CA LEU A 61 20.67 -4.01 -23.11
C LEU A 61 22.19 -4.02 -23.32
N ALA A 62 22.97 -4.03 -22.24
CA ALA A 62 24.42 -4.01 -22.31
C ALA A 62 25.02 -5.33 -22.81
N ALA A 63 24.43 -6.47 -22.43
CA ALA A 63 24.94 -7.80 -22.75
C ALA A 63 24.41 -8.38 -24.07
N SER A 64 23.39 -7.78 -24.68
CA SER A 64 22.78 -8.29 -25.91
C SER A 64 23.23 -7.55 -27.17
N SER A 65 23.75 -8.30 -28.14
CA SER A 65 24.00 -7.80 -29.50
C SER A 65 22.85 -8.08 -30.48
N LYS A 66 21.81 -8.79 -30.04
CA LYS A 66 20.64 -9.15 -30.87
C LYS A 66 19.51 -8.15 -30.69
N ARG A 67 18.79 -7.85 -31.78
CA ARG A 67 17.61 -6.95 -31.78
C ARG A 67 16.52 -7.39 -30.78
N SER A 68 16.31 -8.69 -30.62
CA SER A 68 15.34 -9.22 -29.65
C SER A 68 15.70 -8.88 -28.21
N GLY A 69 16.99 -8.95 -27.84
CA GLY A 69 17.43 -8.57 -26.51
C GLY A 69 17.35 -7.06 -26.27
N TRP A 70 17.57 -6.23 -27.30
CA TRP A 70 17.34 -4.79 -27.20
C TRP A 70 15.87 -4.49 -26.87
N TRP A 71 14.92 -5.10 -27.59
CA TRP A 71 13.50 -4.95 -27.30
C TRP A 71 13.11 -5.46 -25.91
N ALA A 72 13.65 -6.62 -25.49
CA ALA A 72 13.40 -7.17 -24.17
C ALA A 72 13.90 -6.23 -23.06
N GLY A 73 15.11 -5.69 -23.20
CA GLY A 73 15.67 -4.74 -22.24
C GLY A 73 14.88 -3.43 -22.18
N ALA A 74 14.50 -2.88 -23.33
CA ALA A 74 13.67 -1.66 -23.40
C ALA A 74 12.29 -1.86 -22.75
N ALA A 75 11.62 -2.99 -23.02
CA ALA A 75 10.34 -3.32 -22.40
C ALA A 75 10.47 -3.48 -20.88
N THR A 76 11.54 -4.14 -20.42
CA THR A 76 11.82 -4.32 -18.98
C THR A 76 12.04 -2.97 -18.28
N LEU A 77 12.78 -2.04 -18.89
CA LEU A 77 12.94 -0.69 -18.37
C LEU A 77 11.63 0.11 -18.38
N GLY A 78 10.80 -0.06 -19.42
CA GLY A 78 9.47 0.55 -19.47
C GLY A 78 8.60 0.09 -18.30
N LEU A 79 8.58 -1.21 -18.00
CA LEU A 79 7.86 -1.76 -16.84
C LEU A 79 8.42 -1.23 -15.52
N ALA A 80 9.74 -1.18 -15.36
CA ALA A 80 10.37 -0.58 -14.19
C ALA A 80 9.91 0.88 -13.99
N LYS A 81 9.80 1.65 -15.08
CA LYS A 81 9.38 3.06 -15.05
C LYS A 81 7.90 3.24 -14.70
N ILE A 82 7.03 2.36 -15.22
CA ILE A 82 5.61 2.33 -14.84
C ILE A 82 5.48 2.12 -13.33
N ILE A 83 6.20 1.15 -12.78
CA ILE A 83 6.16 0.87 -11.33
C ILE A 83 6.73 2.02 -10.51
N GLU A 84 7.78 2.69 -10.98
CA GLU A 84 8.37 3.86 -10.31
C GLU A 84 7.39 5.04 -10.23
N ASN A 85 6.49 5.18 -11.21
CA ASN A 85 5.53 6.30 -11.29
C ASN A 85 4.19 6.01 -10.59
N MET A 86 3.92 4.75 -10.23
CA MET A 86 2.75 4.35 -9.44
C MET A 86 2.90 4.78 -7.98
#